data_AF-A0A939FNG5-F1
#
_entry.id   AF-A0A939FNG5-F1
#
_cell.length_a   1.000
_cell.length_b   1.000
_cell.length_c   1.000
_cell.angle_alpha   90.00
_cell.angle_beta   90.00
_cell.angle_gamma   90.00
#
_symmetry.space_group_name_H-M   'P 1'
#
loop_
_entity.id
_entity.type
_entity.pdbx_description
1 polymer ?
#
loop_
_entity_poly.entity_id
_entity_poly.type
_entity_poly.pdbx_seq_one_letter_code
_entity_poly.pdbx_strand_id
1 'polypeptide(L)'
;MAAAWEQQTLRRHGPRSPEAGLWVEVRADLARLAGDHPRAAELWMSAAAHRLEHGGASDAEALAALRRAHYCWQHSGERAHGLAPALLALWERVPDGAEAAAAVRARLQEAPPTVPGPR
;
A
#
# COMPACT_ATOMS: atom_id res chain seq x y z
N MET A 1 -5.40 23.29 -4.96
CA MET A 1 -4.12 23.41 -5.70
C MET A 1 -3.58 22.04 -6.10
N ALA A 2 -3.29 21.10 -5.19
CA ALA A 2 -2.72 19.77 -5.52
C ALA A 2 -3.46 19.00 -6.64
N ALA A 3 -4.81 18.97 -6.63
CA ALA A 3 -5.60 18.25 -7.64
C ALA A 3 -5.45 18.78 -9.08
N ALA A 4 -5.17 20.08 -9.26
CA ALA A 4 -4.97 20.66 -10.59
C ALA A 4 -3.61 20.24 -11.18
N TRP A 5 -2.60 20.10 -10.32
CA TRP A 5 -1.26 19.64 -10.70
C TRP A 5 -1.27 18.15 -11.04
N GLU A 6 -1.99 17.33 -10.27
CA GLU A 6 -2.22 15.90 -10.56
C GLU A 6 -2.79 15.71 -11.97
N GLN A 7 -3.89 16.43 -12.28
CA GLN A 7 -4.51 16.33 -13.60
C GLN A 7 -3.59 16.83 -14.73
N GLN A 8 -2.75 17.83 -14.47
CA GLN A 8 -1.82 18.34 -15.48
C GLN A 8 -0.72 17.34 -15.79
N THR A 9 -0.13 16.68 -14.79
CA THR A 9 0.88 15.64 -15.00
C THR A 9 0.29 14.41 -15.68
N LEU A 10 -0.90 13.95 -15.26
CA LEU A 10 -1.58 12.82 -15.90
C LEU A 10 -1.87 13.07 -17.38
N ARG A 11 -2.30 14.30 -17.73
CA ARG A 11 -2.52 14.71 -19.13
C ARG A 11 -1.23 14.78 -19.95
N ARG A 12 -0.09 15.09 -19.33
CA ARG A 12 1.18 15.34 -20.02
C ARG A 12 2.02 14.08 -20.23
N HIS A 13 2.03 13.16 -19.27
CA HIS A 13 2.92 11.99 -19.29
C HIS A 13 2.15 10.67 -19.50
N GLY A 14 0.83 10.67 -19.34
CA GLY A 14 -0.01 9.49 -19.50
C GLY A 14 -0.02 8.58 -18.25
N PRO A 15 -1.05 7.74 -18.09
CA PRO A 15 -1.34 7.03 -16.83
C PRO A 15 -0.36 5.91 -16.46
N ARG A 16 0.51 5.49 -17.39
CA ARG A 16 1.53 4.45 -17.15
C ARG A 16 2.94 5.00 -16.97
N SER A 17 3.10 6.33 -17.00
CA SER A 17 4.40 6.97 -16.84
C SER A 17 4.95 6.86 -15.41
N PRO A 18 6.28 6.92 -15.24
CA PRO A 18 6.90 7.05 -13.91
C PRO A 18 6.33 8.25 -13.11
N GLU A 19 6.02 9.36 -13.78
CA GLU A 19 5.42 10.55 -13.18
C GLU A 19 3.97 10.31 -12.69
N ALA A 20 3.20 9.45 -13.37
CA ALA A 20 1.88 9.03 -12.90
C ALA A 20 1.99 8.16 -11.63
N GLY A 21 3.01 7.30 -11.56
CA GLY A 21 3.34 6.54 -10.34
C GLY A 21 3.66 7.46 -9.15
N LEU A 22 4.43 8.52 -9.38
CA LEU A 22 4.77 9.51 -8.34
C LEU A 22 3.52 10.20 -7.76
N TRP A 23 2.50 10.47 -8.56
CA TRP A 23 1.25 11.05 -8.06
C TRP A 23 0.42 10.10 -7.20
N VAL A 24 0.48 8.79 -7.46
CA VAL A 24 -0.15 7.78 -6.59
C VAL A 24 0.49 7.83 -5.20
N GLU A 25 1.81 7.98 -5.12
CA GLU A 25 2.54 8.09 -3.85
C GLU A 25 2.16 9.36 -3.09
N VAL A 26 2.09 10.51 -3.77
CA VAL A 26 1.64 11.77 -3.16
C VAL A 26 0.23 11.62 -2.58
N ARG A 27 -0.68 10.98 -3.30
CA ARG A 27 -2.05 10.71 -2.81
C ARG A 27 -2.06 9.75 -1.63
N ALA A 28 -1.18 8.75 -1.63
CA ALA A 28 -1.04 7.81 -0.53
C ALA A 28 -0.58 8.53 0.74
N ASP A 29 0.38 9.46 0.63
CA ASP A 29 0.81 10.29 1.75
C ASP A 29 -0.27 11.24 2.23
N LEU A 30 -1.02 11.88 1.33
CA LEU A 30 -2.15 12.74 1.72
C LEU A 30 -3.24 11.95 2.45
N ALA A 31 -3.58 10.75 1.97
CA ALA A 31 -4.54 9.88 2.64
C ALA A 31 -4.05 9.49 4.05
N ARG A 32 -2.76 9.14 4.18
CA ARG A 32 -2.13 8.82 5.47
C ARG A 32 -2.16 10.00 6.43
N LEU A 33 -1.81 11.21 5.95
CA LEU A 33 -1.85 12.44 6.75
C LEU A 33 -3.28 12.82 7.19
N ALA A 34 -4.28 12.47 6.39
CA ALA A 34 -5.70 12.63 6.74
C ALA A 34 -6.23 11.55 7.69
N GLY A 35 -5.40 10.57 8.08
CA GLY A 35 -5.79 9.44 8.93
C GLY A 35 -6.51 8.30 8.20
N ASP A 36 -6.66 8.39 6.87
CA ASP A 36 -7.25 7.32 6.04
C ASP A 36 -6.19 6.28 5.67
N HIS A 37 -5.77 5.51 6.68
CA HIS A 37 -4.79 4.43 6.53
C HIS A 37 -5.20 3.33 5.55
N PRO A 38 -6.47 2.87 5.50
CA PRO A 38 -6.90 1.92 4.49
C PRO A 38 -6.69 2.44 3.07
N ARG A 39 -7.08 3.69 2.80
CA ARG A 39 -6.88 4.30 1.49
C ARG A 39 -5.41 4.49 1.16
N ALA A 40 -4.60 4.90 2.13
CA ALA A 40 -3.16 5.02 1.96
C ALA A 40 -2.53 3.65 1.63
N ALA A 41 -2.96 2.57 2.28
CA ALA A 41 -2.48 1.22 2.01
C ALA A 41 -2.79 0.79 0.57
N GLU A 42 -4.04 0.98 0.10
CA GLU A 42 -4.43 0.70 -1.29
C GLU A 42 -3.55 1.44 -2.31
N LEU A 43 -3.31 2.74 -2.08
CA LEU A 43 -2.50 3.57 -2.98
C LEU A 43 -1.03 3.15 -2.97
N TRP A 44 -0.45 2.89 -1.80
CA TRP A 44 0.93 2.38 -1.72
C TRP A 44 1.09 1.00 -2.36
N MET A 45 0.11 0.09 -2.22
CA MET A 45 0.12 -1.19 -2.93
C MET A 45 0.07 -1.00 -4.45
N SER A 46 -0.73 -0.06 -4.94
CA SER A 46 -0.77 0.27 -6.37
C SER A 46 0.56 0.84 -6.88
N ALA A 47 1.20 1.73 -6.11
CA ALA A 47 2.52 2.27 -6.46
C ALA A 47 3.60 1.19 -6.48
N ALA A 48 3.62 0.32 -5.46
CA ALA A 48 4.54 -0.82 -5.39
C ALA A 48 4.35 -1.77 -6.58
N ALA A 49 3.10 -2.13 -6.92
CA ALA A 49 2.79 -2.99 -8.05
C ALA A 49 3.33 -2.42 -9.38
N HIS A 50 3.07 -1.14 -9.64
CA HIS A 50 3.54 -0.46 -10.85
C HIS A 50 5.07 -0.45 -10.93
N ARG A 51 5.76 -0.17 -9.81
CA ARG A 51 7.24 -0.20 -9.78
C ARG A 51 7.80 -1.60 -9.98
N LEU A 52 7.22 -2.62 -9.34
CA LEU A 52 7.65 -4.02 -9.55
C LEU A 52 7.47 -4.47 -11.00
N GLU A 53 6.46 -3.96 -11.72
CA GLU A 53 6.24 -4.24 -13.14
C GLU A 53 7.32 -3.61 -14.05
N HIS A 54 7.88 -2.45 -13.69
CA HIS A 54 8.83 -1.71 -14.52
C HIS A 54 10.29 -1.92 -14.11
N GLY A 55 10.59 -1.90 -12.81
CA GLY A 55 11.93 -2.02 -12.22
C GLY A 55 12.26 -3.41 -11.69
N GLY A 56 11.27 -4.31 -11.63
CA GLY A 56 11.46 -5.70 -11.21
C GLY A 56 11.51 -5.89 -9.68
N ALA A 57 11.75 -7.14 -9.28
CA ALA A 57 11.63 -7.63 -7.91
C ALA A 57 12.64 -7.04 -6.90
N SER A 58 13.72 -6.40 -7.38
CA SER A 58 14.78 -5.82 -6.57
C SER A 58 14.78 -4.28 -6.58
N ASP A 59 13.74 -3.66 -7.13
CA ASP A 59 13.60 -2.20 -7.17
C ASP A 59 13.47 -1.64 -5.73
N ALA A 60 14.40 -0.76 -5.36
CA ALA A 60 14.47 -0.18 -4.02
C ALA A 60 13.26 0.70 -3.68
N GLU A 61 12.70 1.39 -4.67
CA GLU A 61 11.50 2.22 -4.51
C GLU A 61 10.23 1.38 -4.45
N ALA A 62 10.18 0.26 -5.19
CA ALA A 62 9.11 -0.72 -5.03
C ALA A 62 9.07 -1.28 -3.60
N LEU A 63 10.24 -1.63 -3.05
CA LEU A 63 10.40 -2.06 -1.66
C LEU A 63 9.99 -0.97 -0.67
N ALA A 64 10.38 0.29 -0.92
CA ALA A 64 9.99 1.41 -0.06
C ALA A 64 8.47 1.63 -0.05
N ALA A 65 7.83 1.60 -1.23
CA ALA A 65 6.38 1.68 -1.36
C ALA A 65 5.67 0.52 -0.64
N LEU A 66 6.20 -0.70 -0.77
CA LEU A 66 5.62 -1.89 -0.13
C LEU A 66 5.73 -1.84 1.41
N ARG A 67 6.84 -1.33 1.96
CA ARG A 67 6.96 -1.07 3.41
C ARG A 67 5.95 -0.04 3.90
N ARG A 68 5.72 1.03 3.14
CA ARG A 68 4.70 2.05 3.47
C ARG A 68 3.28 1.48 3.38
N ALA A 69 3.00 0.62 2.39
CA ALA A 69 1.76 -0.11 2.28
C ALA A 69 1.52 -0.99 3.53
N HIS A 70 2.54 -1.76 3.92
CA HIS A 70 2.49 -2.61 5.12
C HIS A 70 2.18 -1.76 6.37
N TYR A 71 2.89 -0.66 6.57
CA TYR A 71 2.64 0.24 7.70
C TYR A 71 1.19 0.74 7.72
N CYS A 72 0.66 1.24 6.60
CA CYS A 72 -0.72 1.72 6.53
C CYS A 72 -1.73 0.59 6.75
N TRP A 73 -1.45 -0.61 6.22
CA TRP A 73 -2.25 -1.81 6.44
C TRP A 73 -2.36 -2.16 7.93
N GLN A 74 -1.27 -2.10 8.70
CA GLN A 74 -1.30 -2.36 10.15
C GLN A 74 -2.25 -1.42 10.89
N HIS A 75 -2.37 -0.16 10.44
CA HIS A 75 -3.21 0.88 11.02
C HIS A 75 -4.63 0.94 10.41
N SER A 76 -4.99 -0.02 9.55
CA SER A 76 -6.27 -0.01 8.82
C SER A 76 -7.46 -0.57 9.60
N GLY A 77 -7.28 -0.97 10.87
CA GLY A 77 -8.33 -1.51 11.73
C GLY A 77 -9.06 -2.69 11.08
N GLU A 78 -10.39 -2.68 11.12
CA GLU A 78 -11.25 -3.72 10.52
C GLU A 78 -10.99 -3.93 9.02
N ARG A 79 -10.56 -2.90 8.29
CA ARG A 79 -10.27 -3.01 6.84
C ARG A 79 -8.97 -3.77 6.54
N ALA A 80 -8.11 -4.00 7.54
CA ALA A 80 -6.86 -4.71 7.34
C ALA A 80 -7.08 -6.12 6.75
N HIS A 81 -8.12 -6.85 7.20
CA HIS A 81 -8.41 -8.19 6.70
C HIS A 81 -8.66 -8.22 5.18
N GLY A 82 -9.44 -7.27 4.66
CA GLY A 82 -9.75 -7.20 3.22
C GLY A 82 -8.56 -6.78 2.35
N LEU A 83 -7.59 -6.05 2.92
CA LEU A 83 -6.41 -5.56 2.21
C LEU A 83 -5.25 -6.58 2.20
N ALA A 84 -5.26 -7.53 3.13
CA ALA A 84 -4.13 -8.43 3.32
C ALA A 84 -3.80 -9.35 2.13
N PRO A 85 -4.76 -9.89 1.36
CA PRO A 85 -4.45 -10.72 0.20
C PRO A 85 -3.61 -9.98 -0.85
N ALA A 86 -3.94 -8.71 -1.12
CA ALA A 86 -3.18 -7.88 -2.05
C ALA A 86 -1.76 -7.59 -1.54
N LEU A 87 -1.62 -7.32 -0.24
CA LEU A 87 -0.33 -7.06 0.39
C LEU A 87 0.58 -8.31 0.35
N LEU A 88 0.02 -9.49 0.62
CA LEU A 88 0.75 -10.76 0.58
C LEU A 88 1.25 -11.07 -0.84
N ALA A 89 0.39 -10.90 -1.85
CA ALA A 89 0.76 -11.12 -3.24
C ALA A 89 1.93 -10.22 -3.70
N LEU A 90 2.05 -9.01 -3.13
CA LEU A 90 3.19 -8.13 -3.40
C LEU A 90 4.47 -8.58 -2.68
N TRP A 91 4.39 -8.99 -1.42
CA TRP A 91 5.54 -9.51 -0.69
C TRP A 91 6.10 -10.80 -1.31
N GLU A 92 5.26 -11.64 -1.89
CA GLU A 92 5.68 -12.87 -2.59
C GLU A 92 6.45 -12.60 -3.89
N ARG A 93 6.30 -11.40 -4.49
CA ARG A 93 7.05 -10.98 -5.69
C ARG A 93 8.47 -10.52 -5.38
N VAL A 94 8.82 -10.34 -4.12
CA VAL A 94 10.10 -9.77 -3.66
C VAL A 94 10.96 -10.87 -3.05
N PRO A 95 12.26 -10.99 -3.38
CA PRO A 95 13.12 -12.09 -2.92
C PRO A 95 13.16 -12.25 -1.38
N ASP A 96 13.23 -11.13 -0.66
CA ASP A 96 13.34 -11.11 0.81
C ASP A 96 12.00 -10.78 1.50
N GLY A 97 10.87 -10.95 0.80
CA GLY A 97 9.54 -10.61 1.32
C GLY A 97 8.94 -11.64 2.28
N ALA A 98 9.58 -12.80 2.47
CA ALA A 98 9.02 -13.93 3.20
C ALA A 98 8.72 -13.61 4.68
N GLU A 99 9.63 -12.92 5.37
CA GLU A 99 9.43 -12.52 6.77
C GLU A 99 8.26 -11.54 6.92
N ALA A 100 8.19 -10.54 6.03
CA ALA A 100 7.10 -9.57 6.03
C ALA A 100 5.74 -10.24 5.72
N ALA A 101 5.71 -11.19 4.77
CA ALA A 101 4.51 -11.97 4.47
C ALA A 101 4.08 -12.84 5.67
N ALA A 102 5.04 -13.44 6.39
CA ALA A 102 4.75 -14.19 7.61
C ALA A 102 4.15 -13.29 8.70
N ALA A 103 4.70 -12.09 8.90
CA ALA A 103 4.17 -11.11 9.86
C ALA A 103 2.71 -10.70 9.52
N VAL A 104 2.39 -10.52 8.24
CA VAL A 104 1.01 -10.26 7.80
C VAL A 104 0.09 -11.42 8.16
N ARG A 105 0.50 -12.67 7.86
CA ARG A 105 -0.30 -13.87 8.17
C ARG A 105 -0.50 -14.05 9.68
N ALA A 106 0.54 -13.84 10.48
CA ALA A 106 0.46 -13.94 11.94
C ALA A 106 -0.55 -12.93 12.51
N ARG A 107 -0.50 -11.67 12.07
CA ARG A 107 -1.44 -10.63 12.50
C ARG A 107 -2.89 -10.91 12.11
N LEU A 108 -3.16 -11.61 11.00
CA LEU A 108 -4.52 -12.03 10.65
C LEU A 108 -5.06 -13.14 11.55
N GLN A 109 -4.17 -13.92 12.19
CA GLN A 109 -4.55 -14.98 13.12
C GLN A 109 -4.80 -14.43 14.53
N GLU A 110 -4.18 -13.31 14.88
CA GLU A 110 -4.48 -12.51 16.06
C GLU A 110 -5.86 -11.84 15.86
N ALA A 111 -6.92 -12.56 16.23
CA ALA A 111 -8.30 -12.05 16.15
C ALA A 111 -8.41 -10.63 16.77
N PRO A 112 -9.24 -9.74 16.22
CA PRO A 112 -9.57 -8.49 16.91
C PRO A 112 -10.12 -8.85 18.30
N PRO A 113 -9.79 -8.08 19.36
CA PRO A 113 -10.29 -8.40 20.70
C PRO A 113 -11.80 -8.49 20.65
N THR A 114 -12.32 -9.72 20.79
CA THR A 114 -13.74 -9.98 20.95
C THR A 114 -14.15 -9.36 22.27
N VAL A 115 -14.70 -8.15 22.22
CA VAL A 115 -15.34 -7.53 23.38
C VAL A 115 -16.49 -8.45 23.77
N PRO A 116 -16.47 -9.11 24.95
CA PRO A 116 -17.61 -9.89 25.38
C PRO A 116 -18.76 -8.92 25.66
N GLY A 117 -19.88 -9.10 24.95
CA GLY A 117 -21.09 -8.30 25.14
C GLY A 117 -21.59 -8.40 26.59
N PRO A 118 -22.24 -7.35 27.12
CA PRO A 118 -22.71 -7.34 28.50
C PRO A 118 -23.76 -8.44 28.72
N ARG A 119 -23.64 -9.12 29.87
CA ARG A 119 -24.53 -10.18 30.34
C ARG A 119 -25.96 -9.70 30.58
#